data_AF-A0A2E5H9X0-F1
#
_entry.id   AF-A0A2E5H9X0-F1
#
_cell.length_a   1.000
_cell.length_b   1.000
_cell.length_c   1.000
_cell.angle_alpha   90.00
_cell.angle_beta   90.00
_cell.angle_gamma   90.00
#
_symmetry.space_group_name_H-M   'P 1'
#
loop_
_entity.id
_entity.type
_entity.pdbx_description
1 polymer ?
#
loop_
_entity_poly.entity_id
_entity_poly.type
_entity_poly.pdbx_seq_one_letter_code
_entity_poly.pdbx_strand_id
1 'polypeptide(L)' 'MKCAYCAEEINDDAIKCRFCNEAIRGNKNAFYDYKKGDYTNFSKILVYLLGCIIALVILKYLI' A
#
# COMPACT_ATOMS: atom_id res chain seq x y z
N MET A 1 -24.69 -1.87 12.39
CA MET A 1 -24.74 -0.70 11.47
C MET A 1 -25.63 -0.96 10.25
N LYS A 2 -26.01 0.03 9.41
CA LYS A 2 -26.78 -0.21 8.15
C LYS A 2 -25.92 -0.02 6.89
N CYS A 3 -26.18 -0.80 5.85
CA CYS A 3 -25.52 -0.67 4.55
C CYS A 3 -25.82 0.68 3.91
N ALA A 4 -24.80 1.44 3.50
CA ALA A 4 -24.99 2.69 2.77
C ALA A 4 -25.57 2.51 1.35
N TYR A 5 -25.55 1.29 0.81
CA TYR A 5 -25.97 0.98 -0.56
C TYR A 5 -27.36 0.36 -0.63
N CYS A 6 -27.68 -0.57 0.27
CA CYS A 6 -28.96 -1.29 0.27
C CYS A 6 -29.79 -1.12 1.56
N ALA A 7 -29.35 -0.29 2.51
CA ALA A 7 -30.02 -0.02 3.79
C ALA A 7 -30.26 -1.21 4.73
N GLU A 8 -29.85 -2.43 4.33
CA GLU A 8 -29.90 -3.63 5.16
C GLU A 8 -29.02 -3.53 6.40
N GLU A 9 -29.44 -4.23 7.46
CA GLU A 9 -28.65 -4.32 8.69
C GLU A 9 -27.40 -5.18 8.48
N ILE A 10 -26.28 -4.71 9.02
CA ILE A 10 -24.98 -5.35 8.92
C ILE A 10 -24.33 -5.45 10.30
N ASN A 11 -23.70 -6.60 10.55
CA ASN A 11 -22.75 -6.82 11.64
C ASN A 11 -21.59 -5.80 11.57
N ASP A 12 -21.19 -5.31 12.74
CA ASP A 12 -20.18 -4.27 12.85
C ASP A 12 -18.76 -4.72 12.42
N ASP A 13 -18.49 -6.02 12.42
CA ASP A 13 -17.21 -6.60 11.97
C ASP A 13 -17.19 -7.00 10.47
N ALA A 14 -18.28 -6.75 9.73
CA ALA A 14 -18.38 -7.18 8.35
C ALA A 14 -17.56 -6.28 7.40
N ILE A 15 -16.76 -6.91 6.53
CA ILE A 15 -15.95 -6.22 5.50
C ILE A 15 -16.79 -5.94 4.23
N LYS A 16 -17.82 -6.76 3.98
CA LYS A 16 -18.75 -6.63 2.84
C LYS A 16 -20.19 -6.91 3.26
N CYS A 17 -21.13 -6.25 2.60
CA CYS A 17 -22.55 -6.50 2.83
C CYS A 17 -22.96 -7.84 2.19
N ARG A 18 -23.57 -8.75 2.95
CA ARG A 18 -24.03 -10.06 2.43
C ARG A 18 -25.19 -9.99 1.43
N PHE A 19 -25.87 -8.85 1.36
CA PHE A 19 -27.08 -8.68 0.56
C PHE A 19 -26.77 -8.08 -0.81
N CYS A 20 -25.98 -7.00 -0.86
CA CYS A 20 -25.61 -6.33 -2.11
C CYS A 20 -24.14 -6.54 -2.53
N ASN A 21 -23.34 -7.24 -1.71
CA ASN A 21 -21.90 -7.50 -1.92
C ASN A 21 -21.00 -6.24 -1.98
N GLU A 22 -21.55 -5.06 -1.71
CA GLU A 22 -20.77 -3.82 -1.61
C GLU A 22 -19.83 -3.82 -0.40
N ALA A 23 -18.67 -3.18 -0.58
CA ALA A 23 -17.70 -3.02 0.49
C ALA A 23 -18.23 -2.05 1.55
N ILE A 24 -18.24 -2.51 2.80
CA ILE A 24 -18.60 -1.67 3.94
C ILE A 24 -17.33 -0.92 4.26
N ARG A 25 -17.27 0.37 3.95
CA ARG A 25 -16.07 1.21 4.13
C ARG A 25 -15.68 1.24 5.61
N GLY A 26 -14.86 0.28 6.02
CA GLY A 26 -14.36 0.10 7.38
C GLY A 26 -12.88 -0.22 7.32
N ASN A 27 -12.08 0.67 7.91
CA ASN A 27 -10.63 0.68 7.95
C ASN A 27 -9.92 1.10 6.65
N LYS A 28 -9.62 2.41 6.55
CA LYS A 28 -8.75 2.97 5.51
C LYS A 28 -7.42 2.21 5.42
N ASN A 29 -6.93 1.63 6.51
CA ASN A 29 -5.68 0.89 6.54
C ASN A 29 -5.78 -0.42 5.74
N ALA A 30 -6.91 -1.14 5.79
CA ALA A 30 -7.09 -2.37 5.01
C ALA A 30 -7.11 -2.12 3.49
N PHE A 31 -7.62 -0.96 3.04
CA PHE A 31 -7.55 -0.55 1.64
C PHE A 31 -6.12 -0.13 1.23
N TYR A 32 -5.39 0.58 2.10
CA TYR A 32 -3.99 0.92 1.87
C TYR A 32 -3.09 -0.32 1.85
N ASP A 33 -3.32 -1.30 2.73
CA ASP A 33 -2.54 -2.53 2.82
C ASP A 33 -2.73 -3.43 1.58
N TYR A 34 -3.95 -3.49 1.02
CA TYR A 34 -4.21 -4.17 -0.24
C TYR A 34 -3.40 -3.59 -1.43
N LYS A 35 -3.02 -2.31 -1.41
CA LYS A 35 -2.25 -1.64 -2.48
C LYS A 35 -0.75 -1.53 -2.20
N LYS A 36 -0.27 -1.86 -0.99
CA LYS A 36 1.12 -1.71 -0.55
C LYS A 36 1.97 -2.97 -0.85
N GLY A 37 1.63 -3.68 -1.92
CA GLY A 37 2.16 -5.01 -2.22
C GLY A 37 3.44 -5.08 -3.03
N ASP A 38 3.97 -3.98 -3.60
CA ASP A 38 5.03 -4.10 -4.62
C ASP A 38 6.17 -3.05 -4.57
N TYR A 39 6.11 -2.07 -3.65
CA TYR A 39 7.04 -0.93 -3.62
C TYR A 39 8.17 -1.06 -2.59
N THR A 40 8.93 -2.16 -2.60
CA THR A 40 10.01 -2.36 -1.61
C THR A 40 11.33 -2.84 -2.20
N ASN A 41 11.34 -3.48 -3.38
CA ASN A 41 12.56 -4.08 -3.93
C ASN A 41 13.19 -3.25 -5.06
N PHE A 42 12.40 -2.67 -5.96
CA PHE A 42 12.93 -1.85 -7.06
C PHE A 42 13.66 -0.59 -6.55
N SER A 43 13.08 0.08 -5.55
CA SER A 43 13.64 1.30 -4.98
C SER A 43 14.98 1.07 -4.26
N LYS A 44 15.23 -0.12 -3.70
CA LYS A 44 16.49 -0.42 -2.99
C LYS A 44 17.66 -0.62 -3.96
N ILE A 45 17.43 -1.29 -5.08
CA ILE A 45 18.45 -1.52 -6.11
C ILE A 45 18.91 -0.18 -6.70
N LEU A 46 17.97 0.71 -7.01
CA LEU A 46 18.27 2.04 -7.53
C LEU A 46 19.15 2.85 -6.55
N VAL A 47 18.82 2.84 -5.26
CA VAL A 47 19.59 3.54 -4.22
C VAL A 47 21.00 2.99 -4.09
N TYR A 48 21.16 1.65 -4.13
CA TYR A 48 22.49 1.02 -4.07
C TYR A 48 23.35 1.40 -5.28
N LEU A 49 22.78 1.33 -6.50
CA LEU A 49 23.49 1.68 -7.73
C LEU A 49 23.92 3.15 -7.73
N LEU A 50 23.03 4.06 -7.35
CA LEU A 50 23.35 5.50 -7.23
C LEU A 50 24.45 5.72 -6.19
N GLY A 51 24.39 5.04 -5.03
CA GLY A 51 25.42 5.10 -4.00
C GLY A 51 26.78 4.64 -4.50
N CYS A 52 26.84 3.52 -5.24
CA CYS A 52 28.07 3.03 -5.85
C CYS A 52 28.66 4.02 -6.85
N ILE A 53 27.83 4.60 -7.73
CA ILE A 53 28.28 5.59 -8.72
C ILE A 53 28.88 6.82 -8.02
N ILE A 54 28.18 7.34 -7.00
CA ILE A 54 28.67 8.49 -6.23
C ILE A 54 30.00 8.17 -5.55
N ALA A 55 30.14 6.99 -4.92
CA ALA A 55 31.38 6.59 -4.28
C ALA A 55 32.55 6.47 -5.26
N LEU A 56 32.31 5.91 -6.45
CA LEU A 56 33.32 5.79 -7.51
C LEU A 56 33.76 7.15 -8.06
N VAL A 57 32.80 8.08 -8.22
CA VAL A 57 33.11 9.46 -8.62
C VAL A 57 33.96 10.13 -7.54
N ILE A 58 33.55 10.08 -6.27
CA ILE A 58 34.34 10.67 -5.18
C ILE A 58 35.76 10.09 -5.19
N LEU A 59 35.93 8.77 -5.27
CA LEU A 59 37.25 8.14 -5.30
C LEU A 59 38.13 8.63 -6.47
N LYS A 60 37.53 8.85 -7.66
CA LYS A 60 38.24 9.32 -8.85
C LYS A 60 38.61 10.81 -8.80
N TYR A 61 37.83 11.64 -8.10
CA TYR A 61 38.02 13.09 -8.08
C TYR A 61 38.76 13.58 -6.82
N LEU A 62 38.98 12.72 -5.82
CA LEU A 62 39.63 13.06 -4.55
C LEU A 62 41.03 12.43 -4.39
N ILE A 63 41.39 11.45 -5.24
CA ILE A 63 42.75 10.89 -5.43
C ILE A 63 43.31 11.45 -6.72
#